data_AF-A0A7G8E5V4-F1
#
_entry.id   AF-A0A7G8E5V4-F1
#
_cell.length_a   1.000
_cell.length_b   1.000
_cell.length_c   1.000
_cell.angle_alpha   90.00
_cell.angle_beta   90.00
_cell.angle_gamma   90.00
#
_symmetry.space_group_name_H-M   'P 1'
#
loop_
_entity.id
_entity.type
_entity.pdbx_description
1 polymer ?
#
loop_
_entity_poly.entity_id
_entity_poly.type
_entity_poly.pdbx_seq_one_letter_code
_entity_poly.pdbx_strand_id
1 'polypeptide(L)' 'MRESTLRIMARIDALDLDDPCSGSRRMVEYLAREGIPISRDRVRKLMRRQGLTGD' A
#
# COMPACT_ATOMS: atom_id res chain seq x y z
N MET A 1 -12.10 10.03 -5.58
CA MET A 1 -10.93 9.68 -4.73
C MET A 1 -10.20 10.98 -4.41
N ARG A 2 -9.69 11.19 -3.19
CA ARG A 2 -8.85 12.37 -2.89
C ARG A 2 -7.45 12.16 -3.49
N GLU A 3 -6.77 13.22 -3.93
CA GLU A 3 -5.38 13.16 -4.45
C GLU A 3 -4.44 12.39 -3.50
N SER A 4 -4.59 12.59 -2.19
CA SER A 4 -3.81 11.90 -1.17
C SER A 4 -3.97 10.37 -1.24
N THR A 5 -5.12 9.86 -1.66
CA THR A 5 -5.35 8.42 -1.82
C THR A 5 -4.66 7.88 -3.07
N LEU A 6 -4.69 8.62 -4.18
CA LEU A 6 -4.01 8.22 -5.43
C LEU A 6 -2.50 8.18 -5.25
N ARG A 7 -1.94 9.16 -4.51
CA ARG A 7 -0.52 9.17 -4.17
C ARG A 7 -0.10 7.96 -3.35
N ILE A 8 -0.94 7.54 -2.39
CA ILE A 8 -0.69 6.33 -1.60
C ILE A 8 -0.80 5.08 -2.46
N MET A 9 -1.80 5.01 -3.35
CA MET A 9 -1.96 3.88 -4.29
C MET A 9 -0.72 3.71 -5.18
N ALA A 10 -0.27 4.79 -5.82
CA ALA A 10 0.95 4.79 -6.63
C ALA A 10 2.19 4.38 -5.83
N ARG A 11 2.26 4.75 -4.55
CA ARG A 11 3.38 4.34 -3.70
C ARG A 11 3.33 2.86 -3.32
N ILE A 12 2.15 2.35 -3.01
CA ILE A 12 1.93 0.91 -2.78
C ILE A 12 2.34 0.11 -4.01
N ASP A 13 1.95 0.57 -5.22
CA ASP A 13 2.32 -0.08 -6.48
C ASP A 13 3.84 -0.13 -6.68
N ALA A 14 4.53 1.00 -6.48
CA ALA A 14 5.99 1.06 -6.55
C ALA A 14 6.70 0.14 -5.53
N LEU A 15 6.15 0.01 -4.32
CA LEU A 15 6.68 -0.88 -3.28
C LEU A 15 6.40 -2.36 -3.58
N ASP A 16 5.25 -2.67 -4.20
CA ASP A 16 4.89 -4.03 -4.59
C ASP A 16 5.75 -4.53 -5.77
N LEU A 17 6.16 -3.62 -6.66
CA LEU A 17 7.15 -3.91 -7.71
C LEU A 17 8.56 -4.19 -7.15
N ASP A 18 8.93 -3.59 -6.02
CA ASP A 18 10.24 -3.75 -5.38
C ASP A 18 10.34 -5.02 -4.51
N ASP A 19 9.31 -5.30 -3.69
CA ASP A 19 9.18 -6.51 -2.88
C ASP A 19 7.80 -7.16 -3.11
N PRO A 20 7.61 -7.94 -4.19
CA PRO A 20 6.36 -8.67 -4.38
C PRO A 20 6.19 -9.67 -3.22
N CYS A 21 4.96 -9.80 -2.70
CA CYS A 21 4.56 -10.66 -1.56
C CYS A 21 4.74 -10.10 -0.14
N SER A 22 5.14 -8.83 0.07
CA SER A 22 5.28 -8.28 1.43
C SER A 22 3.96 -8.23 2.23
N GLY A 23 2.85 -8.21 1.50
CA GLY A 23 1.49 -8.12 2.05
C GLY A 23 1.24 -6.82 2.85
N SER A 24 0.00 -6.70 3.34
CA SER A 24 -0.45 -5.47 4.03
C SER A 24 0.34 -5.09 5.30
N ARG A 25 1.07 -6.02 5.92
CA ARG A 25 1.84 -5.74 7.14
C ARG A 25 3.12 -4.97 6.81
N ARG A 26 3.98 -5.53 5.96
CA ARG A 26 5.23 -4.87 5.54
C ARG A 26 4.95 -3.57 4.78
N MET A 27 3.88 -3.54 3.99
CA MET A 27 3.47 -2.32 3.28
C MET A 27 3.16 -1.15 4.21
N VAL A 28 2.60 -1.41 5.40
CA VAL A 28 2.44 -0.37 6.44
C VAL A 28 3.80 0.11 6.95
N GLU A 29 4.74 -0.80 7.17
CA GLU A 29 6.09 -0.47 7.65
C GLU A 29 6.86 0.37 6.62
N TYR A 30 6.78 0.02 5.32
CA TYR A 30 7.40 0.80 4.25
C TYR A 30 6.82 2.22 4.18
N LEU A 31 5.49 2.35 4.15
CA LEU A 31 4.85 3.66 4.10
C LEU A 31 5.16 4.50 5.35
N ALA A 32 5.23 3.87 6.53
CA ALA A 32 5.62 4.54 7.76
C ALA A 32 7.07 5.06 7.71
N ARG A 33 8.01 4.27 7.15
CA ARG A 33 9.42 4.67 6.95
C ARG A 33 9.54 5.86 6.00
N GLU A 34 8.57 6.06 5.12
CA GLU A 34 8.50 7.21 4.21
C GLU A 34 7.74 8.40 4.77
N GLY A 35 7.31 8.35 6.04
CA GLY A 35 6.55 9.43 6.67
C GLY A 35 5.08 9.47 6.28
N ILE A 36 4.53 8.37 5.76
CA ILE A 36 3.11 8.22 5.39
C ILE A 36 2.45 7.26 6.40
N PRO A 37 2.07 7.72 7.60
CA PRO A 37 1.41 6.87 8.57
C PRO A 37 0.02 6.47 8.07
N ILE A 38 -0.20 5.17 7.90
CA ILE A 38 -1.48 4.62 7.43
C ILE A 38 -1.81 3.30 8.15
N SER A 39 -3.09 3.10 8.47
CA SER A 39 -3.54 1.88 9.12
C SER A 39 -3.52 0.68 8.17
N ARG A 40 -3.21 -0.51 8.70
CA ARG A 40 -3.21 -1.78 7.96
C ARG A 40 -4.51 -2.06 7.21
N ASP A 41 -5.68 -1.77 7.81
CA ASP A 41 -6.98 -1.95 7.13
C ASP A 41 -7.08 -1.11 5.86
N ARG A 42 -6.59 0.13 5.92
CA ARG A 42 -6.60 1.04 4.77
C ARG A 42 -5.64 0.56 3.70
N VAL A 43 -4.43 0.14 4.05
CA VAL A 43 -3.48 -0.48 3.10
C VAL A 43 -4.11 -1.70 2.43
N ARG A 44 -4.70 -2.62 3.20
CA ARG A 44 -5.37 -3.81 2.67
C ARG A 44 -6.49 -3.46 1.68
N LYS A 45 -7.33 -2.47 1.99
CA LYS A 45 -8.37 -1.98 1.07
C LYS A 45 -7.79 -1.39 -0.22
N LEU A 46 -6.69 -0.65 -0.12
CA LEU A 46 -6.03 -0.08 -1.29
C LEU A 46 -5.38 -1.16 -2.15
N MET A 47 -4.64 -2.11 -1.55
CA MET A 47 -4.07 -3.26 -2.26
C MET A 47 -5.15 -4.09 -2.96
N ARG A 48 -6.27 -4.40 -2.29
CA ARG A 48 -7.42 -5.10 -2.92
C ARG A 48 -8.02 -4.32 -4.08
N ARG A 49 -8.12 -3.00 -3.98
CA ARG A 49 -8.61 -2.15 -5.08
C ARG A 49 -7.68 -2.15 -6.29
N GLN A 50 -6.39 -2.40 -6.07
CA GLN A 50 -5.36 -2.47 -7.12
C GLN A 50 -5.15 -3.90 -7.65
N GLY A 51 -5.83 -4.91 -7.09
CA GLY A 51 -5.62 -6.31 -7.49
C GLY A 51 -4.37 -6.96 -6.91
N LEU A 52 -3.67 -6.30 -5.97
CA LEU A 52 -2.40 -6.75 -5.37
C LEU A 52 -2.57 -7.76 -4.21
N THR A 53 -3.77 -8.24 -3.98
CA THR A 53 -4.03 -9.27 -2.97
C THR A 53 -4.74 -10.40 -3.69
N GLY A 54 -3.97 -11.44 -4.03
CA GLY A 54 -4.52 -12.71 -4.49
C GLY A 54 -5.49 -13.27 -3.45
N ASP A 55 -6.58 -13.83 -3.96
CA ASP A 55 -7.29 -14.91 -3.28
C ASP A 55 -6.40 -16.15 -3.26
#